data_AF-A0A7I8D8S8-F1
#
_entry.id   AF-A0A7I8D8S8-F1
#
_cell.length_a   1.000
_cell.length_b   1.000
_cell.length_c   1.000
_cell.angle_alpha   90.00
_cell.angle_beta   90.00
_cell.angle_gamma   90.00
#
_symmetry.space_group_name_H-M   'P 1'
#
loop_
_entity.id
_entity.type
_entity.pdbx_description
1 polymer ?
#
loop_
_entity_poly.entity_id
_entity_poly.type
_entity_poly.pdbx_seq_one_letter_code
_entity_poly.pdbx_strand_id
1 'polypeptide(L)'
;MSPENTSFVILWVEEGNQAIRTAISQMNSIQNTVSGLAKVITGLGERSQEIGQIVEAITSIASQTNLLALNAAIEAARAGEHGRGFAVVADEVRKLAEQSSISAQQISELIATIQEETNKAVESMERGTKEVSEGITAVNLAGESFEQIGHSITDVSSQMQEVSAASKQMSTNSQQVIKSIDTISEITESTAAGAQNVSAASEEQLATMEEITASANALAQMAEELQKIVMKFKV
;
A
#
# COMPACT_ATOMS: atom_id res chain seq x y z
N MET A 1 -5.36 22.25 1.51
CA MET A 1 -5.85 21.07 2.24
C MET A 1 -5.88 21.44 3.71
N SER A 2 -7.02 21.31 4.41
CA SER A 2 -7.09 21.62 5.85
C SER A 2 -6.23 20.61 6.64
N PRO A 3 -5.72 20.98 7.83
CA PRO A 3 -5.04 20.03 8.73
C PRO A 3 -5.87 18.77 9.00
N GLU A 4 -7.19 18.92 9.06
CA GLU A 4 -8.15 17.81 9.25
C GLU A 4 -8.03 16.75 8.16
N ASN A 5 -7.87 17.12 6.90
CA ASN A 5 -7.75 16.15 5.80
C ASN A 5 -6.45 15.35 5.89
N THR A 6 -5.35 15.93 6.38
CA THR A 6 -4.09 15.17 6.57
C THR A 6 -4.25 14.14 7.69
N SER A 7 -4.93 14.52 8.78
CA SER A 7 -5.21 13.60 9.88
C SER A 7 -6.05 12.39 9.44
N PHE A 8 -7.00 12.57 8.53
CA PHE A 8 -7.78 11.45 7.99
C PHE A 8 -6.94 10.50 7.14
N VAL A 9 -6.03 11.00 6.30
CA VAL A 9 -5.21 10.11 5.46
C VAL A 9 -4.17 9.35 6.31
N ILE A 10 -3.57 9.99 7.31
CA ILE A 10 -2.68 9.30 8.27
C ILE A 10 -3.44 8.20 9.01
N LEU A 11 -4.69 8.45 9.42
CA LEU A 11 -5.54 7.44 10.04
C LEU A 11 -5.77 6.25 9.12
N TRP A 12 -6.05 6.47 7.82
CA TRP A 12 -6.22 5.37 6.85
C TRP A 12 -4.95 4.55 6.64
N VAL A 13 -3.79 5.19 6.67
CA VAL A 13 -2.50 4.47 6.60
C VAL A 13 -2.30 3.61 7.84
N GLU A 14 -2.64 4.11 9.03
CA GLU A 14 -2.55 3.32 10.26
C GLU A 14 -3.54 2.15 10.28
N GLU A 15 -4.79 2.38 9.85
CA GLU A 15 -5.79 1.33 9.69
C GLU A 15 -5.34 0.28 8.66
N GLY A 16 -4.73 0.72 7.55
CA GLY A 16 -4.13 -0.15 6.54
C GLY A 16 -3.00 -1.02 7.11
N ASN A 17 -2.07 -0.40 7.84
CA ASN A 17 -0.99 -1.11 8.54
C ASN A 17 -1.53 -2.12 9.57
N GLN A 18 -2.59 -1.77 10.29
CA GLN A 18 -3.24 -2.68 11.23
C GLN A 18 -3.90 -3.86 10.52
N ALA A 19 -4.55 -3.63 9.37
CA ALA A 19 -5.12 -4.69 8.54
C ALA A 19 -4.02 -5.63 8.01
N ILE A 20 -2.89 -5.10 7.56
CA ILE A 20 -1.71 -5.88 7.14
C ILE A 20 -1.17 -6.74 8.28
N ARG A 21 -0.95 -6.14 9.48
CA ARG A 21 -0.50 -6.89 10.67
C ARG A 21 -1.45 -8.04 11.03
N THR A 22 -2.75 -7.77 10.93
CA THR A 22 -3.79 -8.78 11.17
C THR A 22 -3.74 -9.90 10.13
N ALA A 23 -3.59 -9.55 8.85
CA ALA A 23 -3.47 -10.51 7.76
C ALA A 23 -2.22 -11.41 7.91
N ILE A 24 -1.07 -10.85 8.28
CA ILE A 24 0.16 -11.61 8.57
C ILE A 24 -0.06 -12.58 9.72
N SER A 25 -0.66 -12.13 10.82
CA SER A 25 -0.99 -12.98 11.97
C SER A 25 -1.90 -14.16 11.56
N GLN A 26 -2.93 -13.87 10.75
CA GLN A 26 -3.84 -14.89 10.25
C GLN A 26 -3.13 -15.90 9.33
N MET A 27 -2.25 -15.43 8.43
CA MET A 27 -1.46 -16.30 7.56
C MET A 27 -0.51 -17.21 8.35
N ASN A 28 0.14 -16.69 9.40
CA ASN A 28 0.96 -17.51 10.30
C ASN A 28 0.12 -18.58 11.02
N SER A 29 -1.10 -18.24 11.44
CA SER A 29 -2.03 -19.20 12.04
C SER A 29 -2.44 -20.30 11.05
N ILE A 30 -2.70 -19.93 9.80
CA ILE A 30 -2.98 -20.89 8.72
C ILE A 30 -1.76 -21.78 8.47
N GLN A 31 -0.55 -21.23 8.40
CA GLN A 31 0.67 -22.01 8.22
C GLN A 31 0.86 -23.06 9.32
N ASN A 32 0.65 -22.66 10.58
CA ASN A 32 0.72 -23.58 11.72
C ASN A 32 -0.36 -24.68 11.63
N THR A 33 -1.56 -24.32 11.20
CA THR A 33 -2.67 -25.27 11.02
C THR A 33 -2.36 -26.29 9.92
N VAL A 34 -1.89 -25.83 8.76
CA VAL A 34 -1.50 -26.70 7.63
C VAL A 34 -0.34 -27.61 8.02
N SER A 35 0.68 -27.08 8.70
CA SER A 35 1.81 -27.88 9.21
C SER A 35 1.36 -28.94 10.23
N GLY A 36 0.40 -28.58 11.11
CA GLY A 36 -0.21 -29.53 12.04
C GLY A 36 -0.98 -30.65 11.33
N LEU A 37 -1.78 -30.30 10.32
CA LEU A 37 -2.52 -31.27 9.51
C LEU A 37 -1.58 -32.22 8.74
N ALA A 38 -0.46 -31.70 8.22
CA ALA A 38 0.53 -32.51 7.52
C ALA A 38 1.10 -33.61 8.42
N LYS A 39 1.38 -33.29 9.70
CA LYS A 39 1.83 -34.29 10.69
C LYS A 39 0.76 -35.35 10.98
N VAL A 40 -0.50 -34.95 11.12
CA VAL A 40 -1.61 -35.88 11.38
C VAL A 40 -1.79 -36.85 10.21
N ILE A 41 -1.77 -36.36 8.97
CA ILE A 41 -1.92 -37.19 7.78
C ILE A 41 -0.70 -38.08 7.54
N THR A 42 0.52 -37.59 7.84
CA THR A 42 1.73 -38.44 7.81
C THR A 42 1.58 -39.61 8.79
N GLY A 43 1.13 -39.34 10.01
CA GLY A 43 0.85 -40.41 10.99
C GLY A 43 -0.29 -41.34 10.57
N LEU A 44 -1.27 -40.88 9.78
CA LEU A 44 -2.27 -41.75 9.18
C LEU A 44 -1.66 -42.69 8.14
N GLY A 45 -0.75 -42.18 7.30
CA GLY A 45 0.01 -42.98 6.33
C GLY A 45 0.83 -44.09 7.01
N GLU A 46 1.54 -43.77 8.09
CA GLU A 46 2.30 -44.75 8.90
C GLU A 46 1.38 -45.85 9.46
N ARG A 47 0.22 -45.47 10.03
CA ARG A 47 -0.77 -46.44 10.55
C ARG A 47 -1.37 -47.30 9.44
N SER A 48 -1.62 -46.73 8.26
CA SER A 48 -2.10 -47.50 7.11
C SER A 48 -1.04 -48.51 6.63
N GLN A 49 0.25 -48.16 6.73
CA GLN A 49 1.34 -49.09 6.44
C GLN A 49 1.40 -50.24 7.47
N GLU A 50 1.24 -49.95 8.77
CA GLU A 50 1.13 -50.99 9.81
C GLU A 50 -0.05 -51.93 9.56
N ILE A 51 -1.22 -51.39 9.20
CA ILE A 51 -2.40 -52.21 8.87
C ILE A 51 -2.11 -53.09 7.64
N GLY A 52 -1.42 -52.56 6.63
CA GLY A 52 -0.99 -53.35 5.46
C GLY A 52 -0.18 -54.59 5.85
N GLN A 53 0.77 -54.46 6.78
CA GLN A 53 1.56 -55.59 7.30
C GLN A 53 0.70 -56.62 8.04
N ILE A 54 -0.29 -56.17 8.81
CA ILE A 54 -1.23 -57.06 9.51
C ILE A 54 -2.08 -57.84 8.50
N VAL A 55 -2.55 -57.19 7.46
CA VAL A 55 -3.36 -57.81 6.39
C VAL A 55 -2.56 -58.85 5.61
N GLU A 56 -1.28 -58.58 5.35
CA GLU A 56 -0.35 -59.55 4.74
C GLU A 56 -0.18 -60.79 5.62
N ALA A 57 0.00 -60.59 6.94
CA ALA A 57 0.07 -61.70 7.90
C ALA A 57 -1.22 -62.53 7.94
N ILE A 58 -2.40 -61.89 7.93
CA ILE A 58 -3.70 -62.57 7.88
C ILE A 58 -3.83 -63.38 6.58
N THR A 59 -3.41 -62.83 5.46
CA THR A 59 -3.42 -63.51 4.16
C THR A 59 -2.53 -64.76 4.19
N SER A 60 -1.34 -64.66 4.79
CA SER A 60 -0.45 -65.80 5.00
C SER A 60 -1.07 -66.87 5.91
N ILE A 61 -1.71 -66.47 7.01
CA ILE A 61 -2.39 -67.40 7.93
C ILE A 61 -3.57 -68.10 7.24
N ALA A 62 -4.36 -67.36 6.47
CA ALA A 62 -5.48 -67.90 5.70
C ALA A 62 -4.99 -68.94 4.68
N SER A 63 -3.92 -68.63 3.94
CA SER A 63 -3.31 -69.56 2.99
C SER A 63 -2.76 -70.83 3.66
N GLN A 64 -2.09 -70.70 4.80
CA GLN A 64 -1.60 -71.84 5.58
C GLN A 64 -2.75 -72.68 6.15
N THR A 65 -3.81 -72.04 6.63
CA THR A 65 -5.02 -72.71 7.15
C THR A 65 -5.73 -73.47 6.04
N ASN A 66 -5.80 -72.89 4.83
CA ASN A 66 -6.36 -73.54 3.65
C ASN A 66 -5.55 -74.80 3.26
N LEU A 67 -4.22 -74.73 3.30
CA LEU A 67 -3.33 -75.89 3.06
C LEU A 67 -3.48 -76.97 4.14
N LEU A 68 -3.58 -76.58 5.42
CA LEU A 68 -3.80 -77.52 6.52
C LEU A 68 -5.16 -78.22 6.41
N ALA A 69 -6.21 -77.47 6.08
CA ALA A 69 -7.55 -78.00 5.86
C ALA A 69 -7.61 -78.96 4.68
N LEU A 70 -6.89 -78.64 3.58
CA LEU A 70 -6.76 -79.53 2.43
C LEU A 70 -6.07 -80.85 2.81
N ASN A 71 -4.96 -80.79 3.55
CA ASN A 71 -4.25 -81.99 4.02
C ASN A 71 -5.13 -82.84 4.95
N ALA A 72 -5.90 -82.20 5.84
CA ALA A 72 -6.86 -82.88 6.70
C ALA A 72 -7.99 -83.55 5.91
N ALA A 73 -8.51 -82.90 4.86
CA ALA A 73 -9.52 -83.46 3.97
C ALA A 73 -9.00 -84.70 3.22
N ILE A 74 -7.73 -84.66 2.77
CA ILE A 74 -7.07 -85.80 2.11
C ILE A 74 -6.94 -86.97 3.08
N GLU A 75 -6.46 -86.74 4.30
CA GLU A 75 -6.27 -87.81 5.30
C GLU A 75 -7.62 -88.37 5.79
N ALA A 76 -8.64 -87.53 5.91
CA ALA A 76 -10.01 -87.95 6.22
C ALA A 76 -10.60 -88.84 5.10
N ALA A 77 -10.36 -88.53 3.83
CA ALA A 77 -10.74 -89.38 2.71
C ALA A 77 -10.00 -90.73 2.73
N ARG A 78 -8.73 -90.72 3.17
CA ARG A 78 -7.89 -91.92 3.29
C ARG A 78 -8.36 -92.88 4.39
N ALA A 79 -8.96 -92.36 5.47
CA ALA A 79 -9.55 -93.13 6.56
C ALA A 79 -10.92 -93.76 6.22
N GLY A 80 -11.47 -93.53 5.02
CA GLY A 80 -12.72 -94.12 4.55
C GLY A 80 -13.94 -93.73 5.42
N GLU A 81 -14.80 -94.69 5.75
CA GLU A 81 -16.03 -94.44 6.53
C GLU A 81 -15.77 -93.85 7.93
N HIS A 82 -14.60 -94.11 8.53
CA HIS A 82 -14.24 -93.56 9.85
C HIS A 82 -13.82 -92.08 9.79
N GLY A 83 -13.42 -91.57 8.61
CA GLY A 83 -13.00 -90.18 8.40
C GLY A 83 -14.11 -89.23 7.96
N ARG A 84 -15.33 -89.73 7.73
CA ARG A 84 -16.43 -89.00 7.09
C ARG A 84 -16.82 -87.71 7.82
N GLY A 85 -16.87 -87.74 9.15
CA GLY A 85 -17.13 -86.55 9.98
C GLY A 85 -15.99 -85.52 9.95
N PHE A 86 -14.74 -85.99 9.93
CA PHE A 86 -13.56 -85.12 9.82
C PHE A 86 -13.45 -84.45 8.44
N ALA A 87 -13.86 -85.15 7.38
CA ALA A 87 -13.86 -84.59 6.02
C ALA A 87 -14.80 -83.38 5.89
N VAL A 88 -15.97 -83.41 6.54
CA VAL A 88 -16.93 -82.28 6.54
C VAL A 88 -16.34 -81.07 7.26
N VAL A 89 -15.73 -81.28 8.42
CA VAL A 89 -15.07 -80.21 9.18
C VAL A 89 -13.90 -79.61 8.40
N ALA A 90 -13.10 -80.45 7.75
CA ALA A 90 -11.97 -80.00 6.94
C ALA A 90 -12.42 -79.13 5.74
N ASP A 91 -13.49 -79.49 5.03
CA ASP A 91 -14.00 -78.66 3.93
C ASP A 91 -14.61 -77.34 4.43
N GLU A 92 -15.23 -77.31 5.61
CA GLU A 92 -15.75 -76.08 6.22
C GLU A 92 -14.61 -75.12 6.63
N VAL A 93 -13.56 -75.65 7.26
CA VAL A 93 -12.36 -74.86 7.60
C VAL A 93 -11.68 -74.34 6.33
N ARG A 94 -11.63 -75.13 5.26
CA ARG A 94 -11.10 -74.72 3.96
C ARG A 94 -11.87 -73.53 3.38
N LYS A 95 -13.20 -73.59 3.40
CA LYS A 95 -14.07 -72.48 2.94
C LYS A 95 -13.88 -71.21 3.77
N LEU A 96 -13.79 -71.34 5.10
CA LEU A 96 -13.54 -70.20 5.99
C LEU A 96 -12.17 -69.57 5.73
N ALA A 97 -11.15 -70.37 5.43
CA ALA A 97 -9.81 -69.90 5.09
C ALA A 97 -9.81 -69.17 3.74
N GLU A 98 -10.48 -69.71 2.72
CA GLU A 98 -10.64 -69.07 1.40
C GLU A 98 -11.40 -67.74 1.51
N GLN A 99 -12.50 -67.72 2.26
CA GLN A 99 -13.27 -66.49 2.52
C GLN A 99 -12.42 -65.45 3.28
N SER A 100 -11.64 -65.88 4.26
CA SER A 100 -10.73 -65.00 5.01
C SER A 100 -9.65 -64.39 4.11
N SER A 101 -9.11 -65.19 3.16
CA SER A 101 -8.14 -64.70 2.18
C SER A 101 -8.76 -63.65 1.24
N ILE A 102 -10.00 -63.87 0.78
CA ILE A 102 -10.71 -62.91 -0.08
C ILE A 102 -10.95 -61.60 0.68
N SER A 103 -11.43 -61.66 1.93
CA SER A 103 -11.62 -60.47 2.75
C SER A 103 -10.31 -59.73 3.03
N ALA A 104 -9.21 -60.44 3.30
CA ALA A 104 -7.91 -59.83 3.49
C ALA A 104 -7.44 -59.10 2.22
N GLN A 105 -7.64 -59.68 1.04
CA GLN A 105 -7.33 -59.03 -0.24
C GLN A 105 -8.13 -57.72 -0.43
N GLN A 106 -9.43 -57.73 -0.14
CA GLN A 106 -10.27 -56.53 -0.21
C GLN A 106 -9.80 -55.43 0.74
N ILE A 107 -9.40 -55.81 1.97
CA ILE A 107 -8.83 -54.85 2.93
C ILE A 107 -7.50 -54.30 2.40
N SER A 108 -6.65 -55.14 1.78
CA SER A 108 -5.38 -54.71 1.19
C SER A 108 -5.59 -53.64 0.10
N GLU A 109 -6.59 -53.80 -0.76
CA GLU A 109 -6.93 -52.83 -1.80
C GLU A 109 -7.41 -51.49 -1.20
N LEU A 110 -8.24 -51.55 -0.15
CA LEU A 110 -8.68 -50.36 0.58
C LEU A 110 -7.49 -49.63 1.24
N ILE A 111 -6.56 -50.37 1.85
CA ILE A 111 -5.37 -49.78 2.47
C ILE A 111 -4.46 -49.14 1.42
N ALA A 112 -4.26 -49.76 0.27
CA ALA A 112 -3.51 -49.17 -0.83
C ALA A 112 -4.13 -47.85 -1.30
N THR A 113 -5.47 -47.80 -1.39
CA THR A 113 -6.20 -46.58 -1.75
C THR A 113 -6.02 -45.48 -0.70
N ILE A 114 -6.14 -45.82 0.60
CA ILE A 114 -5.92 -44.88 1.71
C ILE A 114 -4.49 -44.33 1.70
N GLN A 115 -3.49 -45.17 1.42
CA GLN A 115 -2.09 -44.74 1.29
C GLN A 115 -1.90 -43.76 0.12
N GLU A 116 -2.52 -44.02 -1.03
CA GLU A 116 -2.48 -43.10 -2.17
C GLU A 116 -3.14 -41.75 -1.84
N GLU A 117 -4.32 -41.77 -1.22
CA GLU A 117 -5.04 -40.55 -0.82
C GLU A 117 -4.28 -39.74 0.25
N THR A 118 -3.66 -40.42 1.23
CA THR A 118 -2.83 -39.75 2.24
C THR A 118 -1.60 -39.11 1.62
N ASN A 119 -0.91 -39.77 0.68
CA ASN A 119 0.22 -39.16 -0.04
C ASN A 119 -0.20 -37.91 -0.82
N LYS A 120 -1.32 -37.97 -1.55
CA LYS A 120 -1.87 -36.79 -2.26
C LYS A 120 -2.24 -35.65 -1.31
N ALA A 121 -2.74 -35.98 -0.12
CA ALA A 121 -3.05 -34.99 0.90
C ALA A 121 -1.78 -34.33 1.46
N VAL A 122 -0.69 -35.07 1.67
CA VAL A 122 0.62 -34.52 2.06
C VAL A 122 1.15 -33.55 1.00
N GLU A 123 1.20 -33.96 -0.27
CA GLU A 123 1.65 -33.09 -1.37
C GLU A 123 0.82 -31.81 -1.47
N SER A 124 -0.50 -31.92 -1.28
CA SER A 124 -1.40 -30.77 -1.30
C SER A 124 -1.14 -29.81 -0.14
N MET A 125 -0.78 -30.32 1.04
CA MET A 125 -0.42 -29.51 2.20
C MET A 125 0.96 -28.86 2.07
N GLU A 126 1.93 -29.52 1.45
CA GLU A 126 3.21 -28.92 1.12
C GLU A 126 3.04 -27.73 0.16
N ARG A 127 2.24 -27.91 -0.89
CA ARG A 127 1.87 -26.82 -1.80
C ARG A 127 1.13 -25.70 -1.06
N GLY A 128 0.16 -26.03 -0.21
CA GLY A 128 -0.55 -25.03 0.61
C GLY A 128 0.38 -24.25 1.53
N THR A 129 1.38 -24.92 2.13
CA THR A 129 2.41 -24.27 2.95
C THR A 129 3.23 -23.25 2.14
N LYS A 130 3.60 -23.62 0.91
CA LYS A 130 4.31 -22.72 -0.01
C LYS A 130 3.46 -21.51 -0.40
N GLU A 131 2.20 -21.72 -0.77
CA GLU A 131 1.27 -20.64 -1.13
C GLU A 131 1.05 -19.65 0.03
N VAL A 132 0.93 -20.15 1.27
CA VAL A 132 0.82 -19.30 2.46
C VAL A 132 2.11 -18.48 2.66
N SER A 133 3.28 -19.08 2.47
CA SER A 133 4.56 -18.37 2.58
C SER A 133 4.72 -17.26 1.52
N GLU A 134 4.31 -17.52 0.29
CA GLU A 134 4.26 -16.52 -0.78
C GLU A 134 3.25 -15.41 -0.44
N GLY A 135 2.09 -15.77 0.11
CA GLY A 135 1.08 -14.83 0.61
C GLY A 135 1.61 -13.90 1.71
N ILE A 136 2.35 -14.43 2.69
CA ILE A 136 3.01 -13.61 3.73
C ILE A 136 3.96 -12.60 3.10
N THR A 137 4.75 -13.03 2.12
CA THR A 137 5.70 -12.15 1.41
C THR A 137 4.97 -11.01 0.68
N ALA A 138 3.89 -11.33 -0.04
CA ALA A 138 3.08 -10.33 -0.73
C ALA A 138 2.42 -9.32 0.22
N VAL A 139 1.91 -9.79 1.37
CA VAL A 139 1.30 -8.93 2.39
C VAL A 139 2.34 -8.04 3.07
N ASN A 140 3.55 -8.54 3.33
CA ASN A 140 4.65 -7.70 3.84
C ASN A 140 5.01 -6.57 2.87
N LEU A 141 5.13 -6.87 1.57
CA LEU A 141 5.40 -5.87 0.54
C LEU A 141 4.30 -4.80 0.46
N ALA A 142 3.04 -5.21 0.63
CA ALA A 142 1.92 -4.26 0.74
C ALA A 142 2.05 -3.37 1.98
N GLY A 143 2.50 -3.92 3.12
CA GLY A 143 2.81 -3.16 4.33
C GLY A 143 3.89 -2.09 4.12
N GLU A 144 5.01 -2.47 3.50
CA GLU A 144 6.08 -1.52 3.14
C GLU A 144 5.58 -0.40 2.23
N SER A 145 4.70 -0.73 1.28
CA SER A 145 4.07 0.26 0.39
C SER A 145 3.19 1.25 1.15
N PHE A 146 2.41 0.78 2.14
CA PHE A 146 1.61 1.67 2.99
C PHE A 146 2.49 2.59 3.86
N GLU A 147 3.62 2.09 4.36
CA GLU A 147 4.58 2.91 5.11
C GLU A 147 5.18 4.03 4.23
N GLN A 148 5.59 3.71 3.00
CA GLN A 148 6.08 4.70 2.04
C GLN A 148 5.03 5.74 1.66
N ILE A 149 3.77 5.31 1.50
CA ILE A 149 2.63 6.21 1.29
C ILE A 149 2.48 7.15 2.48
N GLY A 150 2.54 6.63 3.71
CA GLY A 150 2.51 7.42 4.95
C GLY A 150 3.55 8.53 4.96
N HIS A 151 4.82 8.20 4.71
CA HIS A 151 5.89 9.19 4.62
C HIS A 151 5.63 10.25 3.55
N SER A 152 5.24 9.83 2.35
CA SER A 152 4.96 10.74 1.23
C SER A 152 3.83 11.74 1.56
N ILE A 153 2.81 11.30 2.29
CA ILE A 153 1.70 12.17 2.71
C ILE A 153 2.17 13.19 3.75
N THR A 154 3.02 12.78 4.70
CA THR A 154 3.61 13.71 5.68
C THR A 154 4.42 14.79 4.98
N ASP A 155 5.25 14.43 4.01
CA ASP A 155 6.05 15.38 3.23
C ASP A 155 5.16 16.36 2.45
N VAL A 156 4.13 15.86 1.77
CA VAL A 156 3.15 16.70 1.05
C VAL A 156 2.43 17.65 2.01
N SER A 157 2.08 17.19 3.22
CA SER A 157 1.44 18.04 4.22
C SER A 157 2.35 19.19 4.67
N SER A 158 3.64 18.89 4.89
CA SER A 158 4.65 19.90 5.24
C SER A 158 4.81 20.94 4.12
N GLN A 159 4.96 20.50 2.86
CA GLN A 159 5.03 21.41 1.71
C GLN A 159 3.77 22.29 1.57
N MET A 160 2.59 21.73 1.84
CA MET A 160 1.34 22.49 1.81
C MET A 160 1.29 23.59 2.89
N GLN A 161 1.89 23.36 4.06
CA GLN A 161 2.02 24.39 5.09
C GLN A 161 2.95 25.53 4.64
N GLU A 162 4.08 25.20 4.02
CA GLU A 162 5.00 26.20 3.45
C GLU A 162 4.33 27.05 2.37
N VAL A 163 3.60 26.40 1.44
CA VAL A 163 2.84 27.10 0.39
C VAL A 163 1.77 28.02 1.00
N SER A 164 1.09 27.57 2.06
CA SER A 164 0.10 28.39 2.75
C SER A 164 0.74 29.63 3.39
N ALA A 165 1.88 29.47 4.06
CA ALA A 165 2.64 30.57 4.65
C ALA A 165 3.12 31.56 3.59
N ALA A 166 3.70 31.06 2.49
CA ALA A 166 4.14 31.88 1.36
C ALA A 166 2.98 32.66 0.73
N SER A 167 1.81 32.03 0.58
CA SER A 167 0.60 32.68 0.06
C SER A 167 0.10 33.80 0.98
N LYS A 168 0.19 33.59 2.30
CA LYS A 168 -0.18 34.62 3.29
C LYS A 168 0.77 35.82 3.21
N GLN A 169 2.07 35.56 3.13
CA GLN A 169 3.07 36.61 2.95
C GLN A 169 2.88 37.38 1.64
N MET A 170 2.59 36.69 0.53
CA MET A 170 2.27 37.30 -0.75
C MET A 170 1.08 38.26 -0.63
N SER A 171 0.00 37.83 0.05
CA SER A 171 -1.18 38.66 0.29
C SER A 171 -0.85 39.94 1.06
N THR A 172 -0.03 39.84 2.12
CA THR A 172 0.44 41.01 2.89
C THR A 172 1.30 41.95 2.03
N ASN A 173 2.23 41.40 1.26
CA ASN A 173 3.08 42.19 0.38
C ASN A 173 2.26 42.92 -0.70
N SER A 174 1.26 42.27 -1.29
CA SER A 174 0.35 42.90 -2.25
C SER A 174 -0.43 44.07 -1.63
N GLN A 175 -0.88 43.96 -0.38
CA GLN A 175 -1.51 45.08 0.33
C GLN A 175 -0.54 46.25 0.54
N GLN A 176 0.72 45.96 0.85
CA GLN A 176 1.74 47.00 0.99
C GLN A 176 2.03 47.70 -0.35
N VAL A 177 2.07 46.96 -1.46
CA VAL A 177 2.22 47.53 -2.80
C VAL A 177 1.06 48.46 -3.15
N ILE A 178 -0.18 48.06 -2.87
CA ILE A 178 -1.36 48.91 -3.07
C ILE A 178 -1.21 50.22 -2.29
N LYS A 179 -0.82 50.15 -1.00
CA LYS A 179 -0.60 51.35 -0.19
C LYS A 179 0.50 52.25 -0.75
N SER A 180 1.59 51.67 -1.26
CA SER A 180 2.66 52.45 -1.91
C SER A 180 2.18 53.13 -3.20
N ILE A 181 1.31 52.47 -3.97
CA ILE A 181 0.69 53.07 -5.17
C ILE A 181 -0.20 54.25 -4.78
N ASP A 182 -1.00 54.14 -3.71
CA ASP A 182 -1.83 55.25 -3.22
C ASP A 182 -0.95 56.46 -2.82
N THR A 183 0.15 56.23 -2.09
CA THR A 183 1.10 57.30 -1.74
C THR A 183 1.74 57.93 -2.98
N ILE A 184 2.09 57.14 -4.00
CA ILE A 184 2.62 57.66 -5.27
C ILE A 184 1.58 58.53 -5.97
N SER A 185 0.31 58.14 -5.94
CA SER A 185 -0.80 58.93 -6.51
C SER A 185 -0.91 60.30 -5.82
N GLU A 186 -0.92 60.32 -4.48
CA GLU A 186 -0.96 61.56 -3.69
C GLU A 186 0.23 62.49 -3.99
N ILE A 187 1.45 61.94 -4.05
CA ILE A 187 2.65 62.71 -4.38
C ILE A 187 2.56 63.28 -5.81
N THR A 188 2.04 62.50 -6.75
CA THR A 188 1.89 62.91 -8.15
C THR A 188 0.89 64.06 -8.28
N GLU A 189 -0.24 64.00 -7.57
CA GLU A 189 -1.22 65.10 -7.52
C GLU A 189 -0.62 66.37 -6.92
N SER A 190 0.11 66.25 -5.79
CA SER A 190 0.79 67.38 -5.17
C SER A 190 1.85 67.99 -6.08
N THR A 191 2.60 67.16 -6.79
CA THR A 191 3.63 67.60 -7.75
C THR A 191 3.00 68.33 -8.93
N ALA A 192 1.88 67.84 -9.47
CA ALA A 192 1.14 68.50 -10.54
C ALA A 192 0.63 69.89 -10.10
N ALA A 193 0.04 69.97 -8.90
CA ALA A 193 -0.38 71.25 -8.32
C ALA A 193 0.80 72.21 -8.11
N GLY A 194 1.94 71.72 -7.64
CA GLY A 194 3.18 72.49 -7.49
C GLY A 194 3.70 73.02 -8.83
N ALA A 195 3.71 72.19 -9.88
CA ALA A 195 4.09 72.60 -11.22
C ALA A 195 3.17 73.69 -11.78
N GLN A 196 1.86 73.61 -11.51
CA GLN A 196 0.88 74.61 -11.90
C GLN A 196 1.15 75.97 -11.22
N ASN A 197 1.45 75.94 -9.92
CA ASN A 197 1.83 77.14 -9.17
C ASN A 197 3.12 77.77 -9.69
N VAL A 198 4.13 76.96 -10.04
CA VAL A 198 5.38 77.43 -10.64
C VAL A 198 5.13 78.07 -12.01
N SER A 199 4.24 77.49 -12.82
CA SER A 199 3.85 78.06 -14.12
C SER A 199 3.21 79.44 -13.94
N ALA A 200 2.24 79.57 -13.03
CA ALA A 200 1.59 80.84 -12.73
C ALA A 200 2.58 81.90 -12.21
N ALA A 201 3.46 81.52 -11.28
CA ALA A 201 4.51 82.42 -10.80
C ALA A 201 5.48 82.85 -11.91
N SER A 202 5.79 81.96 -12.86
CA SER A 202 6.64 82.28 -14.01
C SER A 202 5.95 83.28 -14.95
N GLU A 203 4.63 83.18 -15.14
CA GLU A 203 3.84 84.15 -15.92
C GLU A 203 3.80 85.53 -15.25
N GLU A 204 3.57 85.59 -13.93
CA GLU A 204 3.64 86.85 -13.17
C GLU A 204 5.03 87.48 -13.23
N GLN A 205 6.08 86.65 -13.13
CA GLN A 205 7.46 87.11 -13.23
C GLN A 205 7.77 87.66 -14.64
N LEU A 206 7.25 87.02 -15.69
CA LEU A 206 7.34 87.52 -17.07
C LEU A 206 6.68 88.90 -17.21
N ALA A 207 5.45 89.06 -16.71
CA ALA A 207 4.75 90.35 -16.75
C ALA A 207 5.51 91.45 -16.00
N THR A 208 6.07 91.14 -14.84
CA THR A 208 6.89 92.08 -14.06
C THR A 208 8.16 92.48 -14.82
N MET A 209 8.79 91.53 -15.52
CA MET A 209 9.98 91.81 -16.35
C MET A 209 9.65 92.70 -17.55
N GLU A 210 8.46 92.57 -18.15
CA GLU A 210 7.99 93.49 -19.19
C GLU A 210 7.80 94.91 -18.65
N GLU A 211 7.23 95.06 -17.46
CA GLU A 211 7.06 96.37 -16.80
C GLU A 211 8.41 97.02 -16.43
N ILE A 212 9.36 96.23 -15.93
CA ILE A 212 10.75 96.68 -15.67
C ILE A 212 11.39 97.15 -16.98
N THR A 213 11.22 96.40 -18.06
CA THR A 213 11.78 96.75 -19.38
C THR A 213 11.18 98.05 -19.91
N ALA A 214 9.85 98.22 -19.79
CA ALA A 214 9.16 99.45 -20.17
C ALA A 214 9.65 100.66 -19.35
N SER A 215 9.79 100.49 -18.03
CA SER A 215 10.30 101.52 -17.12
C SER A 215 11.76 101.90 -17.43
N ALA A 216 12.61 100.92 -17.73
CA ALA A 216 14.00 101.14 -18.12
C ALA A 216 14.10 101.94 -19.44
N ASN A 217 13.25 101.63 -20.42
CA ASN A 217 13.17 102.38 -21.67
C ASN A 217 12.70 103.82 -21.45
N ALA A 218 11.68 104.04 -20.61
CA ALA A 218 11.23 105.39 -20.26
C ALA A 218 12.33 106.20 -19.54
N LEU A 219 13.05 105.59 -18.60
CA LEU A 219 14.20 106.19 -17.93
C LEU A 219 15.32 106.57 -18.92
N ALA A 220 15.63 105.68 -19.88
CA ALA A 220 16.62 105.96 -20.92
C ALA A 220 16.20 107.15 -21.80
N GLN A 221 14.93 107.23 -22.18
CA GLN A 221 14.40 108.34 -22.97
C GLN A 221 14.43 109.67 -22.19
N MET A 222 14.06 109.67 -20.90
CA MET A 222 14.20 110.86 -20.05
C MET A 222 15.66 111.29 -19.90
N ALA A 223 16.59 110.35 -19.78
CA ALA A 223 18.03 110.64 -19.72
C ALA A 223 18.53 111.30 -21.03
N GLU A 224 18.07 110.83 -22.20
CA GLU A 224 18.38 111.47 -23.49
C GLU A 224 17.80 112.89 -23.59
N GLU A 225 16.56 113.10 -23.13
CA GLU A 225 15.94 114.43 -23.12
C GLU A 225 16.69 115.39 -22.20
N LEU A 226 17.05 114.95 -20.98
CA LEU A 226 17.88 115.72 -20.07
C LEU A 226 19.24 116.06 -20.70
N GLN A 227 19.89 115.10 -21.37
CA GLN A 227 21.14 115.33 -22.08
C GLN A 227 21.00 116.39 -23.17
N LYS A 228 19.92 116.33 -23.97
CA LYS A 228 19.60 117.34 -25.00
C LYS A 228 19.38 118.73 -24.38
N ILE A 229 18.68 118.81 -23.24
CA ILE A 229 18.46 120.07 -22.52
C ILE A 229 19.80 120.63 -22.02
N VAL A 230 20.64 119.81 -21.39
CA VAL A 230 21.97 120.23 -20.91
C VAL A 230 22.86 120.70 -22.06
N MET A 231 22.80 120.07 -23.23
CA MET A 231 23.53 120.53 -24.42
C MET A 231 23.13 121.93 -24.88
N LYS A 232 21.86 122.35 -24.70
CA LYS A 232 21.43 123.72 -25.02
C LYS A 232 22.05 124.78 -24.10
N PHE A 233 22.48 124.40 -22.90
CA PHE A 233 23.11 125.28 -21.92
C PHE A 233 24.64 125.20 -21.93
N LYS A 234 25.22 124.30 -22.74
CA LYS A 234 26.67 124.20 -22.96
C LYS A 234 27.04 125.17 -24.10
N VAL A 235 27.33 126.42 -23.74
CA VAL A 235 27.96 127.44 -24.60
C VAL A 235 29.43 127.11 -24.80
#